data_AF-A0AAD7RC32-F1
#
_entry.id   AF-A0AAD7RC32-F1
#
_cell.length_a   1.000
_cell.length_b   1.000
_cell.length_c   1.000
_cell.angle_alpha   90.00
_cell.angle_beta   90.00
_cell.angle_gamma   90.00
#
_symmetry.space_group_name_H-M   'P 1'
#
loop_
_entity.id
_entity.type
_entity.pdbx_description
1 polymer ?
#
loop_
_entity_poly.entity_id
_entity_poly.type
_entity_poly.pdbx_seq_one_letter_code
_entity_poly.pdbx_strand_id
1 'polypeptide(L)'
;PVIEDSQLGKRGYLTPTVAKEHVVKLWEKEGFFLKFLFSGLDACHSSETGFSSDIFFLQLLVVPPSRFRPINRLGDQMFTNGHTVNMQAVMKDCSSIRRLLVVMAAEKARLLGNSGGGSGGGDVTGARLA
;
A
#
# COMPACT_ATOMS: atom_id res chain seq x y z
N PRO A 1 2.59 -29.47 14.13
CA PRO A 1 2.23 -29.56 12.69
C PRO A 1 3.48 -29.42 11.81
N VAL A 2 3.93 -30.53 11.24
CA VAL A 2 5.06 -30.58 10.28
C VAL A 2 4.54 -30.04 8.95
N ILE A 3 5.16 -28.98 8.45
CA ILE A 3 4.80 -28.41 7.15
C ILE A 3 5.56 -29.22 6.09
N GLU A 4 4.83 -30.02 5.32
CA GLU A 4 5.32 -30.79 4.18
C GLU A 4 5.98 -29.89 3.12
N ASP A 5 7.25 -30.16 2.81
CA ASP A 5 8.10 -29.43 1.84
C ASP A 5 7.56 -29.43 0.40
N SER A 6 6.63 -30.36 0.08
CA SER A 6 5.97 -30.47 -1.23
C SER A 6 5.10 -29.26 -1.60
N GLN A 7 4.67 -28.46 -0.62
CA GLN A 7 3.88 -27.25 -0.84
C GLN A 7 4.75 -25.99 -1.04
N LEU A 8 6.07 -26.07 -0.82
CA LEU A 8 6.95 -24.91 -0.84
C LEU A 8 7.10 -24.32 -2.26
N GLY A 9 7.03 -25.16 -3.30
CA GLY A 9 7.14 -24.76 -4.72
C GLY A 9 5.88 -24.16 -5.35
N LYS A 10 4.75 -24.15 -4.64
CA LYS A 10 3.47 -23.54 -5.09
C LYS A 10 3.06 -22.31 -4.27
N ARG A 11 3.97 -21.78 -3.44
CA ARG A 11 3.70 -20.56 -2.66
C ARG A 11 3.71 -19.34 -3.58
N GLY A 12 2.53 -18.95 -4.03
CA GLY A 12 2.31 -17.66 -4.70
C GLY A 12 2.47 -16.50 -3.71
N TYR A 13 2.85 -15.33 -4.23
CA TYR A 13 2.87 -14.09 -3.45
C TYR A 13 1.45 -13.51 -3.38
N LEU A 14 1.00 -13.18 -2.17
CA LEU A 14 -0.24 -12.44 -1.94
C LEU A 14 0.10 -10.98 -1.69
N THR A 15 -0.49 -10.07 -2.46
CA THR A 15 -0.31 -8.63 -2.21
C THR A 15 -1.17 -8.17 -1.02
N PRO A 16 -0.74 -7.15 -0.27
CA PRO A 16 -1.51 -6.62 0.85
C PRO A 16 -2.93 -6.18 0.47
N THR A 17 -3.13 -5.68 -0.76
CA THR A 17 -4.45 -5.30 -1.28
C THR A 17 -5.39 -6.51 -1.38
N VAL A 18 -4.92 -7.62 -1.95
CA VAL A 18 -5.73 -8.84 -2.06
C VAL A 18 -5.99 -9.44 -0.68
N ALA A 19 -4.98 -9.43 0.21
CA ALA A 19 -5.16 -9.84 1.60
C ALA A 19 -6.26 -9.02 2.31
N LYS A 20 -6.28 -7.70 2.12
CA LYS A 20 -7.33 -6.82 2.66
C LYS A 20 -8.72 -7.18 2.16
N GLU A 21 -8.88 -7.41 0.85
CA GLU A 21 -10.14 -7.85 0.27
C GLU A 21 -10.65 -9.16 0.89
N HIS A 22 -9.75 -10.11 1.18
CA HIS A 22 -10.12 -11.34 1.86
C HIS A 22 -10.56 -11.11 3.31
N VAL A 23 -9.88 -10.23 4.06
CA VAL A 23 -10.26 -9.91 5.44
C VAL A 23 -11.64 -9.23 5.48
N VAL A 24 -11.93 -8.32 4.55
CA VAL A 24 -13.26 -7.69 4.44
C VAL A 24 -14.35 -8.76 4.23
N LYS A 25 -14.16 -9.64 3.24
CA LYS A 25 -15.13 -10.73 2.96
C LYS A 25 -15.30 -11.69 4.14
N LEU A 26 -14.23 -11.94 4.90
CA LEU A 26 -14.31 -12.77 6.11
C LEU A 26 -15.16 -12.09 7.18
N TRP A 27 -14.99 -10.78 7.35
CA TRP A 27 -15.74 -10.00 8.34
C TRP A 27 -17.22 -9.85 7.98
N GLU A 28 -17.55 -9.76 6.69
CA GLU A 28 -18.95 -9.77 6.21
C GLU A 28 -19.67 -11.08 6.51
N LYS A 29 -18.95 -12.21 6.51
CA LYS A 29 -19.54 -13.55 6.72
C LYS A 29 -19.60 -13.94 8.20
N GLU A 30 -18.49 -13.76 8.91
CA GLU A 30 -18.29 -14.28 10.27
C GLU A 30 -18.13 -13.14 11.30
N GLY A 31 -18.50 -11.91 10.94
CA GLY A 31 -18.36 -10.73 11.79
C GLY A 31 -19.05 -10.87 13.15
N PHE A 32 -20.14 -11.64 13.24
CA PHE A 32 -20.83 -11.90 14.51
C PHE A 32 -19.89 -12.56 15.53
N PHE A 33 -19.09 -13.53 15.09
CA PHE A 33 -18.13 -14.26 15.94
C PHE A 33 -16.89 -13.41 16.19
N LEU A 34 -16.38 -12.76 15.15
CA LEU A 34 -15.18 -11.93 15.24
C LEU A 34 -15.36 -10.73 16.17
N LYS A 35 -16.60 -10.21 16.32
CA LYS A 35 -16.93 -9.20 17.32
C LYS A 35 -16.67 -9.66 18.76
N PHE A 36 -16.83 -10.94 19.08
CA PHE A 36 -16.51 -11.45 20.42
C PHE A 36 -15.00 -11.64 20.65
N LEU A 37 -14.22 -11.85 19.58
CA LEU A 37 -12.75 -11.91 19.67
C LEU A 37 -12.13 -10.52 19.74
N PHE A 38 -12.75 -9.55 19.06
CA PHE A 38 -12.26 -8.19 18.91
C PHE A 38 -13.22 -7.16 19.52
N SER A 39 -13.71 -7.44 20.74
CA SER A 39 -14.79 -6.70 21.42
C SER A 39 -14.48 -5.22 21.71
N GLY A 40 -13.22 -4.80 21.60
CA GLY A 40 -12.78 -3.41 21.74
C GLY A 40 -12.68 -2.63 20.41
N LEU A 41 -12.92 -3.29 19.28
CA LEU A 41 -12.79 -2.70 17.94
C LEU A 41 -14.14 -2.28 17.33
N ASP A 42 -15.23 -2.43 18.07
CA ASP A 42 -16.58 -1.94 17.71
C ASP A 42 -16.72 -0.41 17.92
N ALA A 43 -15.66 0.27 18.34
CA ALA A 43 -15.66 1.69 18.71
C ALA A 43 -15.44 2.61 17.50
N CYS A 44 -16.49 2.80 16.69
CA CYS A 44 -16.71 4.04 15.93
C CYS A 44 -18.22 4.17 15.62
N HIS A 45 -18.96 4.78 16.55
CA HIS A 45 -20.42 4.98 16.54
C HIS A 45 -21.00 5.80 15.35
N SER A 46 -20.24 6.02 14.28
CA SER A 46 -20.69 6.81 13.12
C SER A 46 -21.07 5.96 11.90
N SER A 47 -20.79 4.65 11.88
CA SER A 47 -21.33 3.77 10.84
C SER A 47 -22.19 2.69 11.49
N GLU A 48 -23.35 2.43 10.91
CA GLU A 48 -24.26 1.37 11.33
C GLU A 48 -23.68 -0.05 11.15
N THR A 49 -22.40 -0.16 10.76
CA THR A 49 -21.80 -1.41 10.25
C THR A 49 -20.87 -2.12 11.22
N GLY A 50 -20.33 -1.49 12.27
CA GLY A 50 -19.49 -2.13 13.29
C GLY A 50 -18.18 -2.72 12.74
N PHE A 51 -17.05 -2.28 13.29
CA PHE A 51 -15.69 -2.69 12.93
C PHE A 51 -15.18 -2.28 11.52
N SER A 52 -13.93 -1.79 11.46
CA SER A 52 -13.19 -1.60 10.21
C SER A 52 -11.96 -2.50 10.15
N SER A 53 -11.89 -3.33 9.11
CA SER A 53 -10.70 -4.17 8.82
C SER A 53 -9.45 -3.36 8.49
N ASP A 54 -9.58 -2.06 8.26
CA ASP A 54 -8.47 -1.15 7.98
C ASP A 54 -7.46 -1.10 9.13
N ILE A 55 -7.86 -1.44 10.36
CA ILE A 55 -6.95 -1.46 11.52
C ILE A 55 -5.75 -2.41 11.32
N PHE A 56 -5.91 -3.46 10.52
CA PHE A 56 -4.84 -4.42 10.23
C PHE A 56 -3.89 -3.95 9.12
N PHE A 57 -4.22 -2.86 8.41
CA PHE A 57 -3.48 -2.39 7.24
C PHE A 57 -3.03 -0.95 7.43
N LEU A 58 -1.71 -0.74 7.49
CA LEU A 58 -1.12 0.59 7.60
C LEU A 58 -1.14 1.31 6.24
N GLN A 59 -2.10 2.22 6.05
CA GLN A 59 -2.13 3.11 4.89
C GLN A 59 -1.32 4.40 5.09
N LEU A 60 -1.26 4.89 6.33
CA LEU A 60 -0.53 6.08 6.73
C LEU A 60 0.35 5.75 7.93
N LEU A 61 1.61 6.18 7.87
CA LEU A 61 2.54 6.08 8.98
C LEU A 61 2.75 7.48 9.57
N VAL A 62 2.28 7.68 10.80
CA VAL A 62 2.50 8.92 11.53
C VAL A 62 3.94 9.00 12.00
N VAL A 63 4.54 10.19 11.86
CA VAL A 63 5.95 10.41 12.17
C VAL A 63 6.07 11.36 13.37
N PRO A 64 6.78 10.99 14.44
CA PRO A 64 7.01 11.88 15.56
C PRO A 64 7.75 13.16 15.12
N PRO A 65 7.35 14.34 15.62
CA PRO A 65 8.08 15.59 15.38
C PRO A 65 9.59 15.46 15.68
N SER A 66 10.44 16.21 14.97
CA SER A 66 11.91 16.07 15.03
C SER A 66 12.51 16.19 16.43
N ARG A 67 11.87 16.97 17.31
CA ARG A 67 12.18 17.10 18.74
C ARG A 67 12.13 15.78 19.53
N PHE A 68 11.35 14.80 19.08
CA PHE A 68 11.29 13.44 19.64
C PHE A 68 12.21 12.45 18.91
N ARG A 69 12.99 12.92 17.94
CA ARG A 69 14.00 12.14 17.21
C ARG A 69 15.32 12.91 17.18
N PRO A 70 15.93 13.13 18.36
CA PRO A 70 17.12 13.97 18.48
C PRO A 70 18.33 13.32 17.80
N ILE A 71 19.26 14.17 17.35
CA ILE A 71 20.55 13.77 16.81
C ILE A 71 21.38 13.15 17.93
N ASN A 72 21.96 11.98 17.67
CA ASN A 72 22.89 11.32 18.58
C ASN A 72 24.27 12.00 18.47
N ARG A 73 24.88 12.38 19.59
CA ARG A 73 26.23 12.96 19.60
C ARG A 73 27.18 12.01 20.33
N LEU A 74 28.32 11.72 19.71
CA LEU A 74 29.41 10.94 20.31
C LEU A 74 30.71 11.72 20.09
N GLY A 75 31.17 12.41 21.14
CA GLY A 75 32.24 13.41 21.00
C GLY A 75 31.82 14.53 20.05
N ASP A 76 32.70 14.87 19.10
CA ASP A 76 32.43 15.87 18.07
C ASP A 76 31.60 15.34 16.88
N GLN A 77 31.36 14.03 16.83
CA GLN A 77 30.58 13.42 15.75
C GLN A 77 29.08 13.47 16.04
N MET A 78 28.32 13.84 15.01
CA MET A 78 26.87 13.88 15.01
C MET A 78 26.31 12.77 14.13
N PHE A 79 25.35 12.03 14.66
CA PHE A 79 24.70 10.91 14.00
C PHE A 79 23.19 11.11 13.97
N THR A 80 22.58 10.87 12.82
CA THR A 80 21.12 10.87 12.68
C THR A 80 20.49 9.85 13.63
N ASN A 81 19.33 10.18 14.19
CA ASN A 81 18.57 9.26 15.02
C ASN A 81 18.20 7.98 14.25
N GLY A 82 18.27 6.80 14.89
CA GLY A 82 17.92 5.52 14.25
C GLY A 82 16.49 5.48 13.69
N HIS A 83 15.52 6.09 14.39
CA HIS A 83 14.14 6.20 13.87
C HIS A 83 14.06 7.06 12.61
N THR A 84 14.89 8.09 12.50
CA THR A 84 14.95 8.95 11.32
C THR A 84 15.58 8.22 10.15
N VAL A 85 16.66 7.45 10.36
CA VAL A 85 17.29 6.64 9.30
C VAL A 85 16.30 5.61 8.73
N ASN A 86 15.58 4.88 9.58
CA ASN A 86 14.59 3.90 9.13
C ASN A 86 13.45 4.55 8.33
N MET A 87 12.95 5.70 8.81
CA MET A 87 11.90 6.45 8.08
C MET A 87 12.40 6.95 6.73
N GLN A 88 13.65 7.43 6.65
CA GLN A 88 14.26 7.85 5.38
C GLN A 88 14.33 6.69 4.38
N ALA A 89 14.67 5.48 4.83
CA ALA A 89 14.67 4.29 3.98
C ALA A 89 13.26 4.00 3.42
N VAL A 90 12.24 4.01 4.28
CA VAL A 90 10.84 3.84 3.85
C VAL A 90 10.44 4.90 2.81
N MET A 91 10.77 6.17 3.05
CA MET A 91 10.46 7.27 2.11
C MET A 91 11.15 7.10 0.76
N LYS A 92 12.40 6.62 0.76
CA LYS A 92 13.16 6.32 -0.46
C LYS A 92 12.46 5.22 -1.27
N ASP A 93 12.05 4.14 -0.61
CA ASP A 93 11.37 3.02 -1.27
C ASP A 93 10.01 3.44 -1.81
N CYS A 94 9.21 4.21 -1.06
CA CYS A 94 7.95 4.77 -1.55
C CYS A 94 8.15 5.62 -2.82
N SER A 95 9.22 6.40 -2.87
CA SER A 95 9.56 7.22 -4.04
C SER A 95 9.95 6.36 -5.25
N SER A 96 10.73 5.30 -5.01
CA SER A 96 11.13 4.34 -6.05
C SER A 96 9.92 3.60 -6.62
N ILE A 97 9.03 3.08 -5.76
CA ILE A 97 7.79 2.42 -6.16
C ILE A 97 6.93 3.37 -7.01
N ARG A 98 6.77 4.63 -6.57
CA ARG A 98 5.99 5.62 -7.32
C ARG A 98 6.55 5.85 -8.73
N ARG A 99 7.87 5.97 -8.87
CA ARG A 99 8.53 6.12 -10.17
C ARG A 99 8.32 4.88 -11.05
N LEU A 100 8.47 3.69 -10.48
CA LEU A 100 8.23 2.44 -11.20
C LEU A 100 6.79 2.35 -11.71
N LEU A 101 5.80 2.72 -10.89
CA LEU A 101 4.40 2.73 -11.31
C LEU A 101 4.14 3.68 -12.48
N VAL A 102 4.79 4.85 -12.51
CA VAL A 102 4.71 5.78 -13.65
C VAL A 102 5.28 5.15 -14.92
N VAL A 103 6.44 4.50 -14.84
CA VAL A 103 7.06 3.80 -15.96
C VAL A 103 6.16 2.65 -16.47
N MET A 104 5.63 1.84 -15.56
CA MET A 104 4.72 0.73 -15.91
C MET A 104 3.43 1.23 -16.54
N ALA A 105 2.86 2.35 -16.06
CA ALA A 105 1.67 2.94 -16.63
C ALA A 105 1.91 3.47 -18.05
N ALA A 106 3.06 4.12 -18.28
CA ALA A 106 3.45 4.59 -19.61
C ALA A 106 3.62 3.42 -20.60
N GLU A 107 4.28 2.35 -20.18
CA GLU A 107 4.44 1.16 -21.03
C GLU A 107 3.10 0.47 -21.32
N LYS A 108 2.23 0.34 -20.32
CA LYS A 108 0.87 -0.20 -20.51
C LYS A 108 0.08 0.63 -21.52
N ALA A 109 0.16 1.95 -21.46
CA ALA A 109 -0.50 2.83 -22.42
C ALA A 109 0.05 2.64 -23.84
N ARG A 110 1.38 2.49 -24.00
CA ARG A 110 2.02 2.20 -25.29
C ARG A 110 1.54 0.89 -25.90
N LEU A 111 1.48 -0.19 -25.11
CA LEU A 111 1.02 -1.50 -25.55
C LEU A 111 -0.46 -1.50 -25.97
N LEU A 112 -1.32 -0.79 -25.23
CA LEU A 112 -2.72 -0.63 -25.58
C LEU A 112 -2.90 0.25 -26.83
N GLY A 113 -2.10 1.30 -27.00
CA GLY A 113 -2.11 2.17 -28.19
C GLY A 113 -1.62 1.47 -29.47
N ASN A 114 -0.71 0.51 -29.36
CA ASN A 114 -0.20 -0.24 -30.51
C ASN A 114 -1.18 -1.31 -31.04
N SER A 115 -2.26 -1.57 -30.32
CA SER A 115 -3.31 -2.54 -30.70
C SER A 115 -4.41 -1.90 -31.57
N GLY A 116 -4.33 -0.60 -31.87
CA GLY A 116 -5.31 0.18 -32.64
C GLY A 116 -4.89 0.55 -34.06
N GLY A 117 -3.88 -0.11 -34.65
CA GLY A 117 -3.40 0.16 -36.01
C GLY A 117 -4.21 -0.54 -37.10
N GLY A 118 -5.46 -0.13 -37.30
CA GLY A 118 -6.33 -0.65 -38.36
C GLY A 118 -7.33 0.40 -38.86
N SER A 119 -6.88 1.22 -39.82
CA SER A 119 -7.65 1.99 -40.82
C SER A 119 -8.69 3.02 -40.36
N GLY A 120 -8.47 4.29 -40.74
CA GLY A 120 -9.52 5.32 -40.75
C GLY A 120 -8.95 6.72 -40.72
N GLY A 121 -8.50 7.22 -41.88
CA GLY A 121 -8.09 8.62 -42.04
C GLY A 121 -9.25 9.60 -41.82
N GLY A 122 -8.91 10.76 -41.26
CA GLY A 122 -9.81 11.89 -41.05
C GLY A 122 -9.13 13.00 -40.27
N ASP A 123 -8.40 13.86 -40.99
CA ASP A 123 -8.03 15.21 -40.55
C ASP A 123 -9.25 15.96 -40.00
N VAL A 124 -9.15 16.59 -38.82
CA VAL A 124 -9.65 17.96 -38.53
C VAL A 124 -8.96 18.52 -37.26
N THR A 125 -8.00 19.41 -37.49
CA THR A 125 -7.71 20.67 -36.74
C THR A 125 -8.21 20.89 -35.28
N GLY A 126 -7.25 21.18 -34.39
CA GLY A 126 -7.23 22.42 -33.57
C GLY A 126 -7.94 22.48 -32.20
N ALA A 127 -7.16 22.60 -31.11
CA ALA A 127 -7.34 23.48 -29.92
C ALA A 127 -6.47 22.98 -28.74
N ARG A 128 -5.27 23.53 -28.52
CA ARG A 128 -4.92 24.64 -27.59
C ARG A 128 -5.29 24.43 -26.10
N LEU A 129 -4.21 24.23 -25.33
CA LEU A 129 -3.90 24.67 -23.95
C LEU A 129 -4.94 25.56 -23.24
N ALA A 130 -5.36 25.12 -22.05
CA ALA A 130 -5.52 25.93 -20.84
C ALA A 130 -5.33 25.01 -19.62
#